data_AF-A0A8C9NS14-F1
#
_entry.id   AF-A0A8C9NS14-F1
#
_cell.length_a   1.000
_cell.length_b   1.000
_cell.length_c   1.000
_cell.angle_alpha   90.00
_cell.angle_beta   90.00
_cell.angle_gamma   90.00
#
_symmetry.space_group_name_H-M   'P 1'
#
loop_
_entity.id
_entity.type
_entity.pdbx_description
1 polymer ?
#
loop_
_entity_poly.entity_id
_entity_poly.type
_entity_poly.pdbx_seq_one_letter_code
_entity_poly.pdbx_strand_id
1 'polypeptide(L)'
;MAFSTRLASSLRSALAALRWAAPRHCRGLSTPQGSEPSFNLGGIFPPLATPFSPTQEVDYAQLEGNLHRYACIPFRGLVALGSNGEYPYLSSRERVEVVSCVRRALPRDCLLLSGSGCECASGAVCALANVLGDPLCQLDHLCRTGQWQEARDLQHRLIEPNTAVTRRFGIPGLKKAMEWFGYYGGPCRAPLAPLSPAQVEELRSTFSANGWL
;
A
#
# COMPACT_ATOMS: atom_id res chain seq x y z
N MET A 1 -17.45 48.44 -50.62
CA MET A 1 -18.31 47.34 -50.13
C MET A 1 -17.84 46.98 -48.73
N ALA A 2 -18.77 47.00 -47.77
CA ALA A 2 -18.52 47.18 -46.34
C ALA A 2 -18.42 45.86 -45.55
N PHE A 3 -17.46 45.85 -44.61
CA PHE A 3 -17.45 45.31 -43.25
C PHE A 3 -18.27 44.06 -42.87
N SER A 4 -17.50 43.05 -42.43
CA SER A 4 -17.57 42.39 -41.12
C SER A 4 -18.91 41.77 -40.69
N THR A 5 -18.93 40.45 -40.76
CA THR A 5 -19.95 39.51 -40.30
C THR A 5 -20.32 39.68 -38.83
N ARG A 6 -21.50 40.25 -38.60
CA ARG A 6 -22.27 40.15 -37.36
C ARG A 6 -22.81 38.73 -37.20
N LEU A 7 -22.17 37.92 -36.36
CA LEU A 7 -22.77 36.76 -35.69
C LEU A 7 -22.30 36.72 -34.23
N ALA A 8 -22.44 37.86 -33.55
CA ALA A 8 -22.36 38.00 -32.10
C ALA A 8 -23.78 38.26 -31.56
N SER A 9 -24.64 37.23 -31.53
CA SER A 9 -25.99 37.38 -30.94
C SER A 9 -26.71 36.11 -30.48
N SER A 10 -26.10 34.92 -30.41
CA SER A 10 -26.78 33.74 -29.83
C SER A 10 -26.24 33.25 -28.47
N LEU A 11 -25.46 34.07 -27.76
CA LEU A 11 -24.95 33.79 -26.40
C LEU A 11 -25.78 34.48 -25.29
N ARG A 12 -27.09 34.68 -25.46
CA ARG A 12 -27.94 35.40 -24.47
C ARG A 12 -29.27 34.74 -24.08
N SER A 13 -29.49 33.45 -24.32
CA SER A 13 -30.79 32.83 -23.98
C SER A 13 -30.75 31.54 -23.16
N ALA A 14 -29.65 31.23 -22.46
CA ALA A 14 -29.60 30.05 -21.60
C ALA A 14 -28.89 30.25 -20.23
N LEU A 15 -28.80 31.48 -19.72
CA LEU A 15 -28.17 31.79 -18.42
C LEU A 15 -28.99 32.72 -17.49
N ALA A 16 -30.31 32.82 -17.66
CA ALA A 16 -31.14 33.76 -16.88
C ALA A 16 -32.41 33.16 -16.24
N ALA A 17 -32.45 31.85 -16.01
CA ALA A 17 -33.46 31.18 -15.20
C ALA A 17 -32.79 29.93 -14.62
N LEU A 18 -32.52 29.78 -13.32
CA LEU A 18 -33.28 30.18 -12.16
C LEU A 18 -32.32 30.55 -11.02
N ARG A 19 -32.23 31.86 -10.73
CA ARG A 19 -31.81 32.35 -9.43
C ARG A 19 -33.04 32.43 -8.54
N TRP A 20 -33.00 31.66 -7.45
CA TRP A 20 -33.49 32.03 -6.12
C TRP A 20 -34.93 32.58 -5.98
N ALA A 21 -35.83 31.73 -5.49
CA ALA A 21 -36.95 32.15 -4.65
C ALA A 21 -37.07 31.17 -3.48
N ALA A 22 -36.56 31.58 -2.31
CA ALA A 22 -36.71 30.82 -1.07
C ALA A 22 -38.02 31.21 -0.37
N PRO A 23 -38.85 30.26 0.08
CA PRO A 23 -39.84 30.53 1.11
C PRO A 23 -39.18 30.47 2.49
N ARG A 24 -39.51 31.45 3.33
CA ARG A 24 -39.10 31.53 4.73
C ARG A 24 -39.91 30.54 5.58
N HIS A 25 -39.20 29.78 6.41
CA HIS A 25 -39.63 29.13 7.66
C HIS A 25 -40.71 28.03 7.60
N CYS A 26 -40.25 26.78 7.74
CA CYS A 26 -40.89 25.77 8.59
C CYS A 26 -39.80 25.00 9.35
N ARG A 27 -39.96 24.90 10.67
CA ARG A 27 -39.11 24.12 11.58
C ARG A 27 -39.27 22.62 11.31
N GLY A 28 -38.20 21.89 11.57
CA GLY A 28 -38.26 20.47 11.91
C GLY A 28 -37.95 19.55 10.73
N LEU A 29 -36.70 19.12 10.66
CA LEU A 29 -36.27 17.75 10.42
C LEU A 29 -34.76 17.76 10.66
N SER A 30 -34.34 17.20 11.78
CA SER A 30 -32.95 16.92 12.06
C SER A 30 -32.39 16.17 10.86
N THR A 31 -31.47 16.79 10.12
CA THR A 31 -30.56 16.01 9.27
C THR A 31 -29.93 14.99 10.21
N PRO A 32 -30.01 13.67 9.92
CA PRO A 32 -29.09 12.76 10.56
C PRO A 32 -27.71 13.33 10.25
N GLN A 33 -26.96 13.71 11.27
CA GLN A 33 -25.50 13.74 11.14
C GLN A 33 -25.10 12.29 10.88
N GLY A 34 -25.23 11.87 9.61
CA GLY A 34 -24.51 10.72 9.12
C GLY A 34 -23.07 11.08 9.38
N SER A 35 -22.43 10.34 10.30
CA SER A 35 -21.01 10.42 10.52
C SER A 35 -20.35 10.40 9.15
N GLU A 36 -19.67 11.50 8.78
CA GLU A 36 -18.66 11.49 7.72
C GLU A 36 -17.94 10.14 7.78
N PRO A 37 -17.77 9.40 6.67
CA PRO A 37 -17.12 8.10 6.71
C PRO A 37 -15.77 8.30 7.39
N SER A 38 -15.66 7.85 8.64
CA SER A 38 -14.51 8.18 9.46
C SER A 38 -13.31 7.45 8.87
N PHE A 39 -12.39 8.21 8.30
CA PHE A 39 -11.24 7.66 7.61
C PHE A 39 -10.25 7.10 8.64
N ASN A 40 -10.47 5.85 9.06
CA ASN A 40 -9.65 5.17 10.07
C ASN A 40 -8.50 4.40 9.41
N LEU A 41 -7.29 4.95 9.56
CA LEU A 41 -6.02 4.39 9.12
C LEU A 41 -5.34 3.49 10.16
N GLY A 42 -6.01 3.17 11.27
CA GLY A 42 -5.52 2.21 12.24
C GLY A 42 -5.44 0.79 11.67
N GLY A 43 -4.25 0.20 11.71
CA GLY A 43 -3.98 -1.18 11.32
C GLY A 43 -2.64 -1.35 10.60
N ILE A 44 -2.43 -2.53 10.01
CA ILE A 44 -1.22 -2.90 9.29
C ILE A 44 -1.39 -2.71 7.78
N PHE A 45 -0.42 -2.05 7.16
CA PHE A 45 -0.36 -1.80 5.71
C PHE A 45 0.99 -2.26 5.15
N PRO A 46 1.13 -3.49 4.61
CA PRO A 46 2.37 -3.92 3.98
C PRO A 46 2.71 -3.04 2.76
N PRO A 47 3.94 -2.49 2.69
CA PRO A 47 4.46 -1.85 1.50
C PRO A 47 4.96 -2.91 0.52
N LEU A 48 4.17 -3.15 -0.51
CA LEU A 48 4.37 -4.23 -1.46
C LEU A 48 5.70 -4.10 -2.18
N ALA A 49 6.46 -5.19 -2.21
CA ALA A 49 7.57 -5.35 -3.15
C ALA A 49 7.02 -5.60 -4.56
N THR A 50 7.62 -4.97 -5.58
CA THR A 50 7.22 -5.17 -6.98
C THR A 50 7.96 -6.38 -7.56
N PRO A 51 7.27 -7.46 -7.97
CA PRO A 51 7.88 -8.59 -8.65
C PRO A 51 8.46 -8.18 -10.01
N PHE A 52 9.66 -8.67 -10.30
CA PHE A 52 10.26 -8.55 -11.62
C PHE A 52 10.57 -9.93 -12.19
N SER A 53 10.57 -10.02 -13.52
CA SER A 53 11.06 -11.16 -14.27
C SER A 53 12.60 -11.13 -14.35
N PRO A 54 13.25 -12.23 -14.78
CA PRO A 54 14.69 -12.22 -15.08
C PRO A 54 15.10 -11.18 -16.15
N THR A 55 14.17 -10.74 -17.01
CA THR A 55 14.39 -9.69 -18.02
C THR A 55 14.19 -8.28 -17.47
N GLN A 56 14.00 -8.13 -16.16
CA GLN A 56 13.73 -6.88 -15.44
C GLN A 56 12.39 -6.21 -15.80
N GLU A 57 11.45 -6.91 -16.43
CA GLU A 57 10.07 -6.44 -16.63
C GLU A 57 9.22 -6.70 -15.37
N VAL A 58 8.18 -5.90 -15.13
CA VAL A 58 7.25 -6.17 -14.01
C VAL A 58 6.52 -7.48 -14.25
N ASP A 59 6.56 -8.37 -13.26
CA ASP A 59 5.86 -9.65 -13.33
C ASP A 59 4.48 -9.55 -12.64
N TYR A 60 3.46 -9.22 -13.44
CA TYR A 60 2.10 -9.02 -12.95
C TYR A 60 1.43 -10.31 -12.47
N ALA A 61 1.77 -11.46 -13.05
CA ALA A 61 1.22 -12.75 -12.64
C ALA A 61 1.71 -13.12 -11.24
N GLN A 62 3.00 -12.93 -10.97
CA GLN A 62 3.56 -13.15 -9.64
C GLN A 62 3.06 -12.13 -8.62
N LEU A 63 2.82 -10.87 -9.05
CA LEU A 63 2.19 -9.86 -8.19
C LEU A 63 0.78 -10.27 -7.79
N GLU A 64 -0.03 -10.74 -8.73
CA GLU A 64 -1.38 -11.27 -8.46
C GLU A 64 -1.34 -12.49 -7.52
N GLY A 65 -0.40 -13.41 -7.73
CA GLY A 65 -0.18 -14.55 -6.83
C GLY A 65 0.14 -14.13 -5.39
N ASN A 66 0.98 -13.11 -5.20
CA ASN A 66 1.25 -12.54 -3.87
C ASN A 66 0.00 -11.87 -3.27
N LEU A 67 -0.77 -11.12 -4.08
CA LEU A 67 -1.99 -10.45 -3.65
C LEU A 67 -3.06 -11.44 -3.17
N HIS A 68 -3.21 -12.59 -3.84
CA HIS A 68 -4.10 -13.65 -3.37
C HIS A 68 -3.73 -14.17 -1.99
N ARG A 69 -2.43 -14.28 -1.68
CA ARG A 69 -1.97 -14.67 -0.34
C ARG A 69 -2.19 -13.56 0.69
N TYR A 70 -1.91 -12.31 0.32
CA TYR A 70 -2.14 -11.16 1.20
C TYR A 70 -3.63 -10.97 1.54
N ALA A 71 -4.53 -11.32 0.62
CA ALA A 71 -5.97 -11.27 0.87
C ALA A 71 -6.46 -12.24 1.96
N CYS A 72 -5.66 -13.26 2.30
CA CYS A 72 -5.96 -14.19 3.39
C CYS A 72 -5.51 -13.67 4.77
N ILE A 73 -4.72 -12.59 4.81
CA ILE A 73 -4.21 -11.97 6.04
C ILE A 73 -5.11 -10.77 6.38
N PRO A 74 -5.45 -10.53 7.66
CA PRO A 74 -6.35 -9.45 8.06
C PRO A 74 -5.67 -8.07 8.03
N PHE A 75 -5.01 -7.72 6.92
CA PHE A 75 -4.46 -6.39 6.69
C PHE A 75 -5.58 -5.35 6.57
N ARG A 76 -5.32 -4.15 7.07
CA ARG A 76 -6.27 -3.03 6.94
C ARG A 76 -6.30 -2.47 5.51
N GLY A 77 -5.17 -2.57 4.83
CA GLY A 77 -4.96 -2.10 3.48
C GLY A 77 -3.57 -2.48 3.00
N LEU A 78 -3.24 -2.14 1.76
CA LEU A 78 -1.89 -2.35 1.19
C LEU A 78 -1.29 -1.02 0.78
N VAL A 79 0.04 -0.93 0.77
CA VAL A 79 0.76 0.20 0.17
C VAL A 79 1.46 -0.26 -1.10
N ALA A 80 0.99 0.19 -2.26
CA ALA A 80 1.69 0.00 -3.52
C ALA A 80 2.67 1.15 -3.77
N LEU A 81 3.71 0.91 -4.57
CA LEU A 81 4.61 1.97 -5.05
C LEU A 81 5.33 2.79 -3.97
N GLY A 82 5.59 2.22 -2.80
CA GLY A 82 6.52 2.80 -1.82
C GLY A 82 7.98 2.54 -2.19
N SER A 83 8.93 2.93 -1.32
CA SER A 83 10.36 2.61 -1.50
C SER A 83 10.61 1.12 -1.68
N ASN A 84 9.89 0.27 -0.92
CA ASN A 84 9.97 -1.19 -1.04
C ASN A 84 9.40 -1.72 -2.37
N GLY A 85 8.51 -0.96 -3.02
CA GLY A 85 7.99 -1.25 -4.35
C GLY A 85 8.93 -0.85 -5.48
N GLU A 86 10.16 -0.42 -5.17
CA GLU A 86 11.17 0.00 -6.15
C GLU A 86 10.69 1.15 -7.06
N TYR A 87 9.83 2.03 -6.52
CA TYR A 87 9.19 3.14 -7.22
C TYR A 87 10.13 4.00 -8.11
N PRO A 88 11.33 4.40 -7.65
CA PRO A 88 12.25 5.20 -8.46
C PRO A 88 12.69 4.49 -9.74
N TYR A 89 12.66 3.15 -9.76
CA TYR A 89 13.13 2.34 -10.88
C TYR A 89 12.01 1.92 -11.83
N LEU A 90 10.76 2.27 -11.54
CA LEU A 90 9.60 2.03 -12.42
C LEU A 90 9.35 3.21 -13.36
N SER A 91 9.00 2.90 -14.60
CA SER A 91 8.46 3.88 -15.56
C SER A 91 7.08 4.37 -15.14
N SER A 92 6.66 5.53 -15.65
CA SER A 92 5.34 6.11 -15.36
C SER A 92 4.19 5.16 -15.73
N ARG A 93 4.35 4.37 -16.81
CA ARG A 93 3.36 3.37 -17.23
C ARG A 93 3.29 2.21 -16.24
N GLU A 94 4.43 1.65 -15.85
CA GLU A 94 4.50 0.55 -14.89
C GLU A 94 3.88 0.94 -13.53
N ARG A 95 4.09 2.18 -13.09
CA ARG A 95 3.47 2.70 -11.85
C ARG A 95 1.93 2.61 -11.92
N VAL A 96 1.34 3.14 -12.98
CA VAL A 96 -0.13 3.11 -13.16
C VAL A 96 -0.64 1.67 -13.22
N GLU A 97 0.07 0.79 -13.93
CA GLU A 97 -0.32 -0.62 -14.07
C GLU A 97 -0.21 -1.41 -12.76
N VAL A 98 0.82 -1.18 -11.94
CA VAL A 98 0.96 -1.80 -10.62
C VAL A 98 -0.20 -1.39 -9.71
N VAL A 99 -0.52 -0.11 -9.63
CA VAL A 99 -1.66 0.37 -8.83
C VAL A 99 -2.98 -0.22 -9.34
N SER A 100 -3.15 -0.26 -10.65
CA SER A 100 -4.35 -0.82 -11.29
C SER A 100 -4.49 -2.32 -11.01
N CYS A 101 -3.39 -3.09 -11.07
CA CYS A 101 -3.35 -4.50 -10.72
C CYS A 101 -3.74 -4.73 -9.25
N VAL A 102 -3.11 -4.01 -8.32
CA VAL A 102 -3.41 -4.12 -6.89
C VAL A 102 -4.86 -3.74 -6.61
N ARG A 103 -5.37 -2.67 -7.21
CA ARG A 103 -6.76 -2.24 -7.01
C ARG A 103 -7.78 -3.26 -7.51
N ARG A 104 -7.51 -3.94 -8.64
CA ARG A 104 -8.38 -4.99 -9.18
C ARG A 104 -8.44 -6.22 -8.28
N ALA A 105 -7.33 -6.58 -7.64
CA ALA A 105 -7.25 -7.76 -6.78
C ALA A 105 -7.86 -7.52 -5.38
N LEU A 106 -7.88 -6.28 -4.90
CA LEU A 106 -8.34 -5.95 -3.56
C LEU A 106 -9.88 -5.79 -3.45
N PRO A 107 -10.52 -6.30 -2.37
CA PRO A 107 -11.92 -6.01 -2.03
C PRO A 107 -12.21 -4.50 -1.95
N ARG A 108 -13.44 -4.07 -2.26
CA ARG A 108 -13.82 -2.64 -2.34
C ARG A 108 -13.63 -1.86 -1.04
N ASP A 109 -13.75 -2.54 0.08
CA ASP A 109 -13.61 -2.03 1.45
C ASP A 109 -12.15 -2.03 1.95
N CYS A 110 -11.23 -2.66 1.21
CA CYS A 110 -9.80 -2.65 1.51
C CYS A 110 -9.13 -1.37 0.97
N LEU A 111 -8.41 -0.66 1.86
CA LEU A 111 -7.71 0.57 1.53
C LEU A 111 -6.46 0.27 0.69
N LEU A 112 -6.26 1.06 -0.37
CA LEU A 112 -5.03 1.05 -1.16
C LEU A 112 -4.36 2.42 -1.04
N LEU A 113 -3.18 2.42 -0.42
CA LEU A 113 -2.30 3.59 -0.40
C LEU A 113 -1.30 3.45 -1.55
N SER A 114 -1.16 4.48 -2.38
CA SER A 114 -0.15 4.50 -3.44
C SER A 114 0.93 5.50 -3.09
N GLY A 115 2.18 5.07 -3.01
CA GLY A 115 3.31 5.96 -2.87
C GLY A 115 3.40 6.91 -4.07
N SER A 116 3.33 8.21 -3.81
CA SER A 116 3.50 9.30 -4.80
C SER A 116 4.67 10.22 -4.46
N GLY A 117 5.44 9.91 -3.41
CA GLY A 117 6.52 10.75 -2.85
C GLY A 117 6.13 11.57 -1.62
N CYS A 118 4.88 11.45 -1.12
CA CYS A 118 4.43 12.10 0.11
C CYS A 118 4.21 11.09 1.25
N GLU A 119 4.77 11.38 2.41
CA GLU A 119 4.61 10.59 3.64
C GLU A 119 3.29 10.92 4.33
N CYS A 120 2.63 9.92 4.92
CA CYS A 120 1.44 10.11 5.76
C CYS A 120 1.59 9.27 7.04
N ALA A 121 1.42 9.92 8.19
CA ALA A 121 1.57 9.33 9.52
C ALA A 121 0.20 9.18 10.17
N SER A 122 -0.49 8.06 9.92
CA SER A 122 -1.72 7.68 10.66
C SER A 122 -1.97 6.16 10.69
N GLY A 123 -0.95 5.35 10.39
CA GLY A 123 -1.00 3.88 10.37
C GLY A 123 0.41 3.29 10.26
N ALA A 124 0.58 1.98 10.46
CA ALA A 124 1.90 1.35 10.39
C ALA A 124 2.16 0.79 8.98
N VAL A 125 3.13 1.38 8.27
CA VAL A 125 3.66 0.85 7.01
C VAL A 125 4.94 0.07 7.33
N CYS A 126 4.87 -1.26 7.29
CA CYS A 126 5.96 -2.12 7.76
C CYS A 126 6.41 -3.09 6.66
N ALA A 127 7.65 -2.97 6.19
CA ALA A 127 8.21 -3.83 5.15
C ALA A 127 8.16 -5.32 5.52
N LEU A 128 8.38 -5.63 6.81
CA LEU A 128 8.34 -6.99 7.33
C LEU A 128 6.96 -7.66 7.13
N ALA A 129 5.88 -6.90 6.95
CA ALA A 129 4.54 -7.44 6.70
C ALA A 129 4.41 -8.18 5.35
N ASN A 130 5.33 -8.00 4.40
CA ASN A 130 5.37 -8.84 3.19
C ASN A 130 5.78 -10.30 3.47
N VAL A 131 6.31 -10.57 4.66
CA VAL A 131 6.85 -11.88 5.07
C VAL A 131 6.11 -12.39 6.31
N LEU A 132 5.98 -11.54 7.33
CA LEU A 132 5.37 -11.86 8.63
C LEU A 132 4.10 -11.01 8.87
N GLY A 133 3.17 -11.07 7.93
CA GLY A 133 1.91 -10.33 7.99
C GLY A 133 1.03 -10.66 9.19
N ASP A 134 0.68 -11.95 9.36
CA ASP A 134 -0.15 -12.40 10.48
C ASP A 134 0.46 -12.07 11.86
N PRO A 135 1.75 -12.32 12.13
CA PRO A 135 2.40 -11.88 13.37
C PRO A 135 2.30 -10.38 13.63
N LEU A 136 2.41 -9.53 12.61
CA LEU A 136 2.30 -8.08 12.78
C LEU A 136 0.86 -7.64 13.06
N CYS A 137 -0.14 -8.28 12.42
CA CYS A 137 -1.55 -8.05 12.75
C CYS A 137 -1.87 -8.50 14.18
N GLN A 138 -1.31 -9.63 14.62
CA GLN A 138 -1.41 -10.09 16.00
C GLN A 138 -0.77 -9.09 16.97
N LEU A 139 0.40 -8.52 16.65
CA LEU A 139 1.05 -7.50 17.47
C LEU A 139 0.18 -6.25 17.62
N ASP A 140 -0.40 -5.72 16.52
CA ASP A 140 -1.33 -4.58 16.59
C ASP A 140 -2.55 -4.91 17.46
N HIS A 141 -3.11 -6.12 17.32
CA HIS A 141 -4.24 -6.56 18.14
C HIS A 141 -3.90 -6.64 19.64
N LEU A 142 -2.75 -7.24 20.01
CA LEU A 142 -2.30 -7.34 21.40
C LEU A 142 -2.09 -5.96 22.02
N CYS A 143 -1.47 -5.03 21.28
CA CYS A 143 -1.30 -3.63 21.71
C CYS A 143 -2.65 -2.93 21.94
N ARG A 144 -3.60 -3.06 21.00
CA ARG A 144 -4.94 -2.43 21.12
C ARG A 144 -5.78 -3.01 22.26
N THR A 145 -5.58 -4.28 22.58
CA THR A 145 -6.32 -4.98 23.65
C THR A 145 -5.62 -4.92 25.01
N GLY A 146 -4.45 -4.27 25.11
CA GLY A 146 -3.72 -4.07 26.36
C GLY A 146 -2.93 -5.29 26.85
N GLN A 147 -2.70 -6.29 25.99
CA GLN A 147 -1.92 -7.49 26.29
C GLN A 147 -0.42 -7.23 26.10
N TRP A 148 0.13 -6.38 26.97
CA TRP A 148 1.46 -5.78 26.78
C TRP A 148 2.63 -6.74 26.93
N GLN A 149 2.50 -7.82 27.71
CA GLN A 149 3.58 -8.78 27.91
C GLN A 149 3.75 -9.64 26.66
N GLU A 150 2.66 -10.20 26.15
CA GLU A 150 2.61 -10.98 24.91
C GLU A 150 3.00 -10.13 23.70
N ALA A 151 2.54 -8.87 23.65
CA ALA A 151 2.95 -7.92 22.62
C ALA A 151 4.46 -7.69 22.64
N ARG A 152 5.06 -7.51 23.83
CA ARG A 152 6.50 -7.30 23.99
C ARG A 152 7.28 -8.53 23.50
N ASP A 153 6.88 -9.73 23.91
CA ASP A 153 7.59 -10.96 23.55
C ASP A 153 7.52 -11.22 22.04
N LEU A 154 6.36 -10.98 21.42
CA LEU A 154 6.20 -11.05 19.96
C LEU A 154 7.02 -9.96 19.26
N GLN A 155 7.01 -8.72 19.77
CA GLN A 155 7.80 -7.63 19.22
C GLN A 155 9.30 -7.93 19.26
N HIS A 156 9.82 -8.49 20.36
CA HIS A 156 11.24 -8.86 20.45
C HIS A 156 11.68 -9.82 19.34
N ARG A 157 10.86 -10.82 19.03
CA ARG A 157 11.11 -11.77 17.93
C ARG A 157 11.04 -11.12 16.54
N LEU A 158 10.39 -9.97 16.40
CA LEU A 158 10.23 -9.26 15.13
C LEU A 158 11.33 -8.22 14.87
N ILE A 159 12.05 -7.75 15.90
CA ILE A 159 13.04 -6.66 15.78
C ILE A 159 14.19 -7.02 14.83
N GLU A 160 14.84 -8.16 15.04
CA GLU A 160 15.99 -8.56 14.23
C GLU A 160 15.60 -8.90 12.78
N PRO A 161 14.54 -9.70 12.51
CA PRO A 161 14.03 -9.88 11.15
C PRO A 161 13.66 -8.57 10.47
N ASN A 162 13.00 -7.64 11.16
CA ASN A 162 12.67 -6.33 10.62
C ASN A 162 13.95 -5.56 10.26
N THR A 163 14.93 -5.53 11.15
CA THR A 163 16.21 -4.84 10.92
C THR A 163 16.96 -5.45 9.74
N ALA A 164 16.93 -6.78 9.60
CA ALA A 164 17.55 -7.48 8.49
C ALA A 164 16.98 -7.05 7.13
N VAL A 165 15.65 -7.05 6.98
CA VAL A 165 14.99 -6.74 5.69
C VAL A 165 14.82 -5.25 5.39
N THR A 166 15.00 -4.36 6.38
CA THR A 166 14.84 -2.91 6.19
C THR A 166 16.15 -2.14 6.17
N ARG A 167 17.13 -2.51 7.02
CA ARG A 167 18.38 -1.76 7.19
C ARG A 167 19.61 -2.53 6.72
N ARG A 168 19.72 -3.82 7.05
CA ARG A 168 20.95 -4.57 6.79
C ARG A 168 21.05 -5.02 5.32
N PHE A 169 19.97 -5.61 4.80
CA PHE A 169 19.93 -6.19 3.46
C PHE A 169 18.91 -5.53 2.53
N GLY A 170 18.07 -4.64 3.07
CA GLY A 170 17.09 -3.86 2.31
C GLY A 170 16.17 -4.72 1.42
N ILE A 171 15.77 -4.17 0.27
CA ILE A 171 14.84 -4.80 -0.67
C ILE A 171 15.35 -6.17 -1.17
N PRO A 172 16.64 -6.36 -1.52
CA PRO A 172 17.17 -7.70 -1.83
C PRO A 172 16.95 -8.72 -0.71
N GLY A 173 17.15 -8.32 0.55
CA GLY A 173 16.87 -9.17 1.71
C GLY A 173 15.38 -9.44 1.90
N LEU A 174 14.53 -8.42 1.74
CA LEU A 174 13.08 -8.58 1.80
C LEU A 174 12.59 -9.60 0.77
N LYS A 175 12.98 -9.44 -0.50
CA LYS A 175 12.60 -10.34 -1.59
C LYS A 175 13.13 -11.76 -1.36
N LYS A 176 14.36 -11.91 -0.87
CA LYS A 176 14.88 -13.24 -0.51
C LYS A 176 14.08 -13.87 0.62
N ALA A 177 13.73 -13.12 1.66
CA ALA A 177 12.92 -13.61 2.77
C ALA A 177 11.52 -14.03 2.30
N MET A 178 10.88 -13.27 1.42
CA MET A 178 9.56 -13.60 0.84
C MET A 178 9.50 -15.03 0.29
N GLU A 179 10.57 -15.49 -0.39
CA GLU A 179 10.64 -16.84 -0.96
C GLU A 179 10.55 -17.95 0.09
N TRP A 180 11.11 -17.73 1.29
CA TRP A 180 11.06 -18.71 2.37
C TRP A 180 9.66 -18.85 2.99
N PHE A 181 8.83 -17.81 2.85
CA PHE A 181 7.45 -17.78 3.35
C PHE A 181 6.44 -18.04 2.22
N GLY A 182 6.91 -18.54 1.08
CA GLY A 182 6.08 -18.97 -0.05
C GLY A 182 5.57 -17.84 -0.93
N TYR A 183 6.00 -16.59 -0.72
CA TYR A 183 5.73 -15.48 -1.62
C TYR A 183 6.78 -15.43 -2.72
N TYR A 184 6.45 -14.86 -3.87
CA TYR A 184 7.45 -14.57 -4.88
C TYR A 184 8.16 -13.25 -4.58
N GLY A 185 9.44 -13.32 -4.25
CA GLY A 185 10.31 -12.15 -4.12
C GLY A 185 10.97 -11.74 -5.43
N GLY A 186 11.56 -12.70 -6.14
CA GLY A 186 12.19 -12.49 -7.45
C GLY A 186 13.43 -11.59 -7.40
N PRO A 187 14.02 -11.25 -8.57
CA PRO A 187 15.14 -10.32 -8.66
C PRO A 187 14.74 -8.89 -8.29
N CYS A 188 15.72 -8.10 -7.84
CA CYS A 188 15.62 -6.64 -7.79
C CYS A 188 15.98 -6.03 -9.15
N ARG A 189 15.47 -4.83 -9.43
CA ARG A 189 15.87 -4.06 -10.61
C ARG A 189 17.19 -3.33 -10.34
N ALA A 190 18.04 -3.17 -11.36
CA ALA A 190 19.25 -2.37 -11.24
C ALA A 190 18.90 -0.93 -10.79
N PRO A 191 19.71 -0.28 -9.93
CA PRO A 191 21.06 -0.62 -9.49
C PRO A 191 21.14 -1.53 -8.24
N LEU A 192 20.02 -2.06 -7.74
CA LEU A 192 20.05 -2.93 -6.57
C LEU A 192 20.67 -4.28 -6.91
N ALA A 193 21.79 -4.60 -6.25
CA ALA A 193 22.48 -5.87 -6.43
C ALA A 193 21.79 -7.01 -5.67
N PRO A 194 21.85 -8.25 -6.19
CA PRO A 194 21.42 -9.42 -5.43
C PRO A 194 22.33 -9.65 -4.21
N LEU A 195 21.80 -10.36 -3.21
CA LEU A 195 22.59 -10.78 -2.05
C LEU A 195 23.65 -11.82 -2.44
N SER A 196 24.83 -11.73 -1.83
CA SER A 196 25.85 -12.78 -1.91
C SER A 196 25.41 -14.04 -1.15
N PRO A 197 25.96 -15.23 -1.44
CA PRO A 197 25.62 -16.45 -0.71
C PRO A 197 25.82 -16.33 0.81
N ALA A 198 26.88 -15.63 1.24
CA ALA A 198 27.14 -15.39 2.67
C ALA A 198 26.06 -14.50 3.30
N GLN A 199 25.59 -13.47 2.59
CA GLN A 199 24.52 -12.59 3.07
C GLN A 199 23.17 -13.32 3.14
N VAL A 200 22.90 -14.25 2.20
CA VAL A 200 21.70 -15.10 2.24
C VAL A 200 21.72 -15.98 3.48
N GLU A 201 22.87 -16.57 3.81
CA GLU A 201 23.00 -17.42 5.00
C GLU A 201 22.87 -16.61 6.29
N GLU A 202 23.47 -15.43 6.38
CA GLU A 202 23.31 -14.54 7.54
C GLU A 202 21.85 -14.10 7.73
N LEU A 203 21.18 -13.74 6.64
CA LEU A 203 19.76 -13.41 6.64
C LEU A 203 18.94 -14.60 7.13
N ARG A 204 19.22 -15.82 6.65
CA ARG A 204 18.51 -17.03 7.06
C ARG A 204 18.72 -17.33 8.54
N SER A 205 19.96 -17.27 9.00
CA SER A 205 20.30 -17.44 10.41
C SER A 205 19.56 -16.44 11.29
N THR A 206 19.38 -15.19 10.83
CA THR A 206 18.63 -14.18 11.56
C THR A 206 17.16 -14.59 11.75
N PHE A 207 16.52 -15.08 10.69
CA PHE A 207 15.13 -15.55 10.79
C PHE A 207 14.99 -16.81 11.66
N SER A 208 15.91 -17.78 11.53
CA SER A 208 15.90 -19.00 12.35
C SER A 208 16.17 -18.73 13.83
N ALA A 209 17.14 -17.88 14.17
CA ALA A 209 17.44 -17.51 15.55
C ALA A 209 16.26 -16.81 16.26
N ASN A 210 15.34 -16.23 15.49
CA ASN A 210 14.12 -15.59 16.01
C ASN A 210 12.88 -16.51 15.93
N GLY A 211 13.05 -17.77 15.54
CA GLY A 211 12.02 -18.79 15.52
C GLY A 211 11.00 -18.62 14.40
N TRP A 212 11.43 -18.15 13.22
CA TRP A 212 10.57 -17.99 12.04
C TRP A 212 10.86 -18.99 10.91
N LEU A 213 12.01 -19.66 10.95
CA LEU A 213 12.46 -20.70 10.02
C LEU A 213 13.09 -21.86 10.79
#